data_AF-D5ZPJ3-F1
#
_entry.id   AF-D5ZPJ3-F1
#
_cell.length_a   1.000
_cell.length_b   1.000
_cell.length_c   1.000
_cell.angle_alpha   90.00
_cell.angle_beta   90.00
_cell.angle_gamma   90.00
#
_symmetry.space_group_name_H-M   'P 1'
#
loop_
_entity.id
_entity.type
_entity.pdbx_description
1 polymer ?
#
loop_
_entity_poly.entity_id
_entity_poly.type
_entity_poly.pdbx_seq_one_letter_code
_entity_poly.pdbx_strand_id
1 'polypeptide(L)'
;MLARTADMVAEAEAGRLDATAERAREALAAMRALLDTVREGEAERALRPQPTLQALDLLAHQSRATGRDVEIRLTDRVPEHLPTAVDLAAYHAAETVLATGGEEPAVVELDADGGTLTLTATGVPGAAGPAVRERLAARVTALDGTLTTGPAGTVRLRLPLAPGATAGTVPEGAHGGPAPRDAPDGLPPDVTPAAEQGDEEKRER
;
A
#
# COMPACT_ATOMS: atom_id res chain seq x y z
N MET A 1 -11.30 -17.75 -41.42
CA MET A 1 -12.52 -17.54 -40.59
C MET A 1 -13.61 -18.57 -40.88
N LEU A 2 -13.89 -18.88 -42.15
CA LEU A 2 -14.92 -19.87 -42.58
C LEU A 2 -14.73 -21.32 -42.09
N ALA A 3 -13.49 -21.76 -41.86
CA ALA A 3 -13.21 -23.11 -41.35
C ALA A 3 -13.73 -23.31 -39.92
N ARG A 4 -13.61 -22.29 -39.06
CA ARG A 4 -14.10 -22.35 -37.67
C ARG A 4 -15.63 -22.38 -37.59
N THR A 5 -16.30 -21.71 -38.53
CA THR A 5 -17.76 -21.75 -38.62
C THR A 5 -18.27 -23.08 -39.18
N ALA A 6 -17.53 -23.72 -40.10
CA ALA A 6 -17.89 -25.05 -40.61
C ALA A 6 -17.76 -26.13 -39.53
N ASP A 7 -16.68 -26.10 -38.73
CA ASP A 7 -16.53 -26.99 -37.58
C ASP A 7 -17.64 -26.78 -36.54
N MET A 8 -18.01 -25.52 -36.26
CA MET A 8 -19.13 -25.23 -35.35
C MET A 8 -20.48 -25.75 -35.85
N VAL A 9 -20.73 -25.73 -37.17
CA VAL A 9 -21.97 -26.26 -37.76
C VAL A 9 -21.97 -27.79 -37.70
N ALA A 10 -20.84 -28.46 -37.98
CA ALA A 10 -20.71 -29.91 -37.84
C ALA A 10 -20.94 -30.39 -36.38
N GLU A 11 -20.45 -29.63 -35.40
CA GLU A 11 -20.68 -29.95 -33.99
C GLU A 11 -22.10 -29.62 -33.52
N ALA A 12 -22.78 -28.68 -34.19
CA ALA A 12 -24.19 -28.38 -33.97
C ALA A 12 -25.07 -29.52 -34.47
N GLU A 13 -24.83 -29.99 -35.70
CA GLU A 13 -25.55 -31.12 -36.32
C GLU A 13 -25.35 -32.42 -35.54
N ALA A 14 -24.20 -32.57 -34.87
CA ALA A 14 -23.90 -33.72 -34.02
C ALA A 14 -24.37 -33.58 -32.56
N GLY A 15 -25.06 -32.49 -32.19
CA GLY A 15 -25.56 -32.26 -30.82
C GLY A 15 -24.48 -32.07 -29.75
N ARG A 16 -23.22 -31.78 -30.15
CA ARG A 16 -22.06 -31.67 -29.26
C ARG A 16 -21.78 -30.24 -28.79
N LEU A 17 -22.45 -29.24 -29.37
CA LEU A 17 -22.32 -27.85 -28.94
C LEU A 17 -22.84 -27.63 -27.53
N ASP A 18 -23.98 -28.21 -27.17
CA ASP A 18 -24.54 -28.06 -25.82
C ASP A 18 -23.59 -28.62 -24.76
N ALA A 19 -23.05 -29.83 -24.99
CA ALA A 19 -22.07 -30.43 -24.10
C ALA A 19 -20.78 -29.60 -23.98
N THR A 20 -20.37 -28.92 -25.05
CA THR A 20 -19.17 -28.06 -25.06
C THR A 20 -19.44 -26.74 -24.34
N ALA A 21 -20.62 -26.14 -24.55
CA ALA A 21 -21.06 -24.93 -23.88
C ALA A 21 -21.26 -25.17 -22.38
N GLU A 22 -21.80 -26.33 -21.99
CA GLU A 22 -21.90 -26.71 -20.57
C GLU A 22 -20.52 -26.84 -19.94
N ARG A 23 -19.58 -27.57 -20.55
CA ARG A 23 -18.21 -27.65 -20.01
C ARG A 23 -17.54 -26.28 -19.89
N ALA A 24 -17.78 -25.38 -20.83
CA ALA A 24 -17.23 -24.02 -20.77
C ALA A 24 -17.85 -23.21 -19.62
N ARG A 25 -19.17 -23.30 -19.40
CA ARG A 25 -19.86 -22.69 -18.25
C ARG A 25 -19.35 -23.26 -16.93
N GLU A 26 -19.16 -24.57 -16.87
CA GLU A 26 -18.66 -25.29 -15.69
C GLU A 26 -17.22 -24.86 -15.34
N ALA A 27 -16.35 -24.76 -16.35
CA ALA A 27 -14.98 -24.26 -16.18
C ALA A 27 -14.95 -22.79 -15.71
N LEU A 28 -15.79 -21.92 -16.28
CA LEU A 28 -15.91 -20.52 -15.86
C LEU A 28 -16.48 -20.39 -14.44
N ALA A 29 -17.44 -21.23 -14.08
CA ALA A 29 -17.98 -21.29 -12.72
C ALA A 29 -16.90 -21.73 -11.71
N ALA A 30 -16.09 -22.72 -12.06
CA ALA A 30 -14.95 -23.15 -11.24
C ALA A 30 -13.90 -22.03 -11.09
N MET A 31 -13.54 -21.34 -12.18
CA MET A 31 -12.62 -20.19 -12.11
C MET A 31 -13.19 -19.05 -11.26
N ARG A 32 -14.50 -18.79 -11.35
CA ARG A 32 -15.17 -17.77 -10.53
C ARG A 32 -15.18 -18.13 -9.06
N ALA A 33 -15.44 -19.40 -8.72
CA ALA A 33 -15.36 -19.87 -7.33
C ALA A 33 -13.95 -19.68 -6.76
N LEU A 34 -12.88 -19.99 -7.52
CA LEU A 34 -11.51 -19.74 -7.10
C LEU A 34 -11.25 -18.24 -6.85
N LEU A 35 -11.72 -17.37 -7.73
CA LEU A 35 -11.58 -15.91 -7.56
C LEU A 35 -12.37 -15.37 -6.36
N ASP A 36 -13.57 -15.90 -6.11
CA ASP A 36 -14.39 -15.51 -4.96
C ASP A 36 -13.71 -15.90 -3.64
N THR A 37 -13.04 -17.06 -3.55
CA THR A 37 -12.26 -17.43 -2.34
C THR A 37 -11.07 -16.51 -2.09
N VAL A 38 -10.38 -16.05 -3.15
CA VAL A 38 -9.30 -15.06 -3.04
C VAL A 38 -9.86 -13.72 -2.55
N ARG A 39 -11.04 -13.33 -3.04
CA ARG A 39 -11.69 -12.07 -2.67
C ARG A 39 -12.29 -12.08 -1.27
N GLU A 40 -12.84 -13.20 -0.82
CA GLU A 40 -13.31 -13.39 0.56
C GLU A 40 -12.15 -13.27 1.56
N GLY A 41 -10.98 -13.83 1.24
CA GLY A 41 -9.77 -13.66 2.05
C GLY A 41 -9.28 -12.20 2.16
N GLU A 42 -9.60 -11.33 1.20
CA GLU A 42 -9.36 -9.88 1.27
C GLU A 42 -10.49 -9.13 2.00
N ALA A 43 -11.75 -9.55 1.81
CA ALA A 43 -12.91 -8.93 2.45
C ALA A 43 -12.95 -9.17 3.97
N GLU A 44 -12.53 -10.36 4.43
CA GLU A 44 -12.43 -10.66 5.85
C GLU A 44 -11.27 -9.89 6.53
N ARG A 45 -10.23 -9.51 5.78
CA ARG A 45 -9.22 -8.53 6.23
C ARG A 45 -9.75 -7.10 6.27
N ALA A 46 -10.70 -6.74 5.39
CA ALA A 46 -11.27 -5.39 5.33
C ALA A 46 -12.18 -5.01 6.51
N LEU A 47 -12.61 -5.98 7.33
CA LEU A 47 -13.41 -5.74 8.56
C LEU A 47 -12.57 -5.51 9.82
N ARG A 48 -11.24 -5.61 9.72
CA ARG A 48 -10.31 -5.17 10.77
C ARG A 48 -9.97 -3.70 10.50
N PRO A 49 -9.73 -2.87 11.53
CA PRO A 49 -9.09 -1.57 11.32
C PRO A 49 -7.86 -1.76 10.42
N GLN A 50 -7.69 -0.91 9.40
CA GLN A 50 -6.59 -1.08 8.46
C GLN A 50 -5.27 -1.10 9.22
N PRO A 51 -4.43 -2.13 9.01
CA PRO A 51 -3.18 -2.23 9.74
C PRO A 51 -2.20 -1.16 9.23
N THR A 52 -1.60 -0.42 10.17
CA THR A 52 -0.56 0.57 9.88
C THR A 52 0.74 0.15 10.56
N LEU A 53 1.84 0.87 10.32
CA LEU A 53 3.11 0.67 11.01
C LEU A 53 2.97 0.78 12.53
N GLN A 54 1.97 1.50 13.01
CA GLN A 54 1.65 1.58 14.44
C GLN A 54 1.24 0.21 15.05
N ALA A 55 0.82 -0.74 14.21
CA ALA A 55 0.50 -2.10 14.62
C ALA A 55 1.73 -3.05 14.64
N LEU A 56 2.93 -2.57 14.29
CA LEU A 56 4.14 -3.42 14.28
C LEU A 56 4.48 -3.97 15.66
N ASP A 57 4.27 -3.21 16.73
CA ASP A 57 4.50 -3.70 18.10
C ASP A 57 3.61 -4.90 18.45
N LEU A 58 2.35 -4.83 18.01
CA LEU A 58 1.40 -5.92 18.16
C LEU A 58 1.82 -7.13 17.31
N LEU A 59 2.25 -6.93 16.07
CA LEU A 59 2.78 -7.98 15.20
C LEU A 59 4.01 -8.66 15.82
N ALA A 60 4.93 -7.88 16.40
CA ALA A 60 6.11 -8.40 17.10
C ALA A 60 5.70 -9.22 18.34
N HIS A 61 4.70 -8.75 19.08
CA HIS A 61 4.18 -9.48 20.24
C HIS A 61 3.54 -10.82 19.85
N GLN A 62 2.69 -10.82 18.81
CA GLN A 62 2.05 -12.03 18.29
C GLN A 62 3.09 -13.03 17.75
N SER A 63 4.11 -12.53 17.06
CA SER A 63 5.21 -13.37 16.56
C SER A 63 6.03 -13.97 17.70
N ARG A 64 6.25 -13.23 18.79
CA ARG A 64 6.91 -13.77 19.99
C ARG A 64 6.08 -14.82 20.73
N ALA A 65 4.75 -14.69 20.70
CA ALA A 65 3.86 -15.68 21.29
C ALA A 65 3.97 -17.07 20.63
N THR A 66 4.55 -17.17 19.43
CA THR A 66 4.85 -18.46 18.78
C THR A 66 6.15 -19.11 19.28
N GLY A 67 6.81 -18.53 20.30
CA GLY A 67 8.04 -19.04 20.89
C GLY A 67 9.32 -18.59 20.18
N ARG A 68 9.23 -17.68 19.21
CA ARG A 68 10.36 -17.15 18.45
C ARG A 68 10.78 -15.78 18.99
N ASP A 69 12.07 -15.51 19.08
CA ASP A 69 12.54 -14.15 19.38
C ASP A 69 12.38 -13.24 18.14
N VAL A 70 11.63 -12.16 18.30
CA VAL A 70 11.30 -11.23 17.21
C VAL A 70 11.40 -9.80 17.70
N GLU A 71 12.22 -9.02 17.00
CA GLU A 71 12.43 -7.61 17.25
C GLU A 71 12.07 -6.79 16.00
N ILE A 72 11.28 -5.73 16.18
CA ILE A 72 10.97 -4.77 15.12
C ILE A 72 11.45 -3.40 15.59
N ARG A 73 12.25 -2.74 14.75
CA ARG A 73 12.85 -1.43 15.04
C ARG A 73 12.45 -0.43 13.96
N LEU A 74 12.00 0.74 14.39
CA LEU A 74 11.85 1.91 13.53
C LEU A 74 12.96 2.89 13.93
N THR A 75 13.70 3.38 12.95
CA THR A 75 14.67 4.46 13.21
C THR A 75 13.95 5.79 13.39
N ASP A 76 14.59 6.75 14.06
CA ASP A 76 14.08 8.11 14.25
C ASP A 76 13.88 8.88 12.92
N ARG A 77 14.39 8.34 11.81
CA ARG A 77 14.23 8.94 10.48
C ARG A 77 12.89 8.56 9.82
N VAL A 78 12.21 7.52 10.30
CA VAL A 78 10.91 7.11 9.78
C VAL A 78 9.85 8.16 10.17
N PRO A 79 9.15 8.79 9.21
CA PRO A 79 8.10 9.74 9.53
C PRO A 79 6.97 9.10 10.34
N GLU A 80 6.41 9.85 11.31
CA GLU A 80 5.24 9.40 12.09
C GLU A 80 4.03 9.07 11.18
N HIS A 81 3.91 9.80 10.07
CA HIS A 81 2.85 9.66 9.09
C HIS A 81 3.46 9.34 7.73
N LEU A 82 3.24 8.11 7.28
CA LEU A 82 3.61 7.66 5.94
C LEU A 82 2.44 7.82 4.96
N PRO A 83 2.72 7.89 3.65
CA PRO A 83 1.68 7.69 2.65
C PRO A 83 0.99 6.35 2.90
N THR A 84 -0.35 6.34 2.92
CA THR A 84 -1.15 5.15 3.29
C THR A 84 -0.77 3.90 2.50
N ALA A 85 -0.48 4.02 1.21
CA ALA A 85 -0.09 2.89 0.39
C ALA A 85 1.27 2.30 0.81
N VAL A 86 2.23 3.15 1.17
CA VAL A 86 3.56 2.73 1.66
C VAL A 86 3.45 2.11 3.04
N ASP A 87 2.65 2.71 3.92
CA ASP A 87 2.36 2.22 5.26
C ASP A 87 1.82 0.78 5.23
N LEU A 88 0.74 0.56 4.47
CA LEU A 88 0.14 -0.76 4.28
C LEU A 88 1.11 -1.76 3.64
N ALA A 89 1.86 -1.34 2.62
CA ALA A 89 2.81 -2.21 1.96
C ALA A 89 3.95 -2.64 2.88
N ALA A 90 4.47 -1.72 3.70
CA ALA A 90 5.52 -1.99 4.66
C ALA A 90 5.04 -2.91 5.79
N TYR A 91 3.85 -2.66 6.35
CA TYR A 91 3.25 -3.54 7.36
C TYR A 91 3.09 -4.98 6.83
N HIS A 92 2.46 -5.14 5.66
CA HIS A 92 2.23 -6.48 5.11
C HIS A 92 3.51 -7.16 4.62
N ALA A 93 4.52 -6.39 4.21
CA ALA A 93 5.84 -6.95 3.92
C ALA A 93 6.47 -7.52 5.20
N ALA A 94 6.44 -6.76 6.31
CA ALA A 94 6.91 -7.23 7.61
C ALA A 94 6.15 -8.50 8.06
N GLU A 95 4.82 -8.48 7.98
CA GLU A 95 3.96 -9.62 8.29
C GLU A 95 4.31 -10.86 7.44
N THR A 96 4.42 -10.68 6.13
CA THR A 96 4.74 -11.77 5.20
C THR A 96 6.11 -12.38 5.50
N VAL A 97 7.09 -11.54 5.84
CA VAL A 97 8.44 -11.97 6.17
C VAL A 97 8.49 -12.70 7.51
N LEU A 98 7.79 -12.21 8.54
CA LEU A 98 7.76 -12.87 9.85
C LEU A 98 6.98 -14.19 9.82
N ALA A 99 5.92 -14.26 9.01
CA ALA A 99 5.11 -15.47 8.83
C ALA A 99 5.88 -16.65 8.23
N THR A 100 7.06 -16.43 7.63
CA THR A 100 7.87 -17.55 7.12
C THR A 100 8.46 -18.42 8.22
N GLY A 101 8.45 -17.95 9.47
CA GLY A 101 9.04 -18.66 10.60
C GLY A 101 10.56 -18.79 10.50
N GLY A 102 11.13 -19.58 11.40
CA GLY A 102 12.56 -19.82 11.52
C GLY A 102 12.99 -20.04 12.97
N GLU A 103 14.11 -20.74 13.13
CA GLU A 103 14.71 -21.03 14.45
C GLU A 103 15.56 -19.85 14.97
N GLU A 104 16.08 -19.02 14.07
CA GLU A 104 16.89 -17.87 14.45
C GLU A 104 16.02 -16.66 14.87
N PRO A 105 16.53 -15.82 15.79
CA PRO A 105 15.91 -14.54 16.11
C PRO A 105 15.68 -13.71 14.85
N ALA A 106 14.47 -13.20 14.67
CA ALA A 106 14.15 -12.31 13.56
C ALA A 106 14.31 -10.85 13.97
N VAL A 107 15.00 -10.07 13.15
CA VAL A 107 15.06 -8.62 13.30
C VAL A 107 14.52 -7.97 12.05
N VAL A 108 13.53 -7.07 12.21
CA VAL A 108 12.99 -6.25 11.14
C VAL A 108 13.30 -4.79 11.46
N GLU A 109 14.06 -4.14 10.61
CA GLU A 109 14.45 -2.74 10.74
C GLU A 109 13.83 -1.90 9.63
N LEU A 110 13.18 -0.80 10.01
CA LEU A 110 12.61 0.18 9.10
C LEU A 110 13.38 1.49 9.22
N ASP A 111 13.88 1.96 8.09
CA ASP A 111 14.65 3.19 7.97
C ASP A 111 14.14 4.02 6.81
N ALA A 112 14.04 5.33 7.00
CA ALA A 112 13.70 6.24 5.92
C ALA A 112 14.88 7.16 5.63
N ASP A 113 15.28 7.23 4.36
CA ASP A 113 16.35 8.10 3.91
C ASP A 113 16.11 8.53 2.46
N GLY A 114 16.43 9.79 2.16
CA GLY A 114 16.33 10.33 0.79
C GLY A 114 14.96 10.11 0.11
N GLY A 115 13.86 10.17 0.86
CA GLY A 115 12.51 9.93 0.32
C GLY A 115 12.23 8.45 -0.01
N THR A 116 12.98 7.51 0.55
CA THR A 116 12.78 6.06 0.40
C THR A 116 12.66 5.42 1.77
N LEU A 117 11.60 4.65 2.00
CA LEU A 117 11.50 3.73 3.13
C LEU A 117 12.19 2.41 2.77
N THR A 118 13.10 1.97 3.62
CA THR A 118 13.81 0.70 3.51
C THR A 118 13.41 -0.21 4.65
N LEU A 119 12.90 -1.40 4.34
CA LEU A 119 12.69 -2.48 5.30
C LEU A 119 13.80 -3.50 5.13
N THR A 120 14.53 -3.80 6.20
CA THR A 120 15.55 -4.86 6.23
C THR A 120 15.13 -5.92 7.23
N ALA A 121 15.04 -7.17 6.79
CA ALA A 121 14.73 -8.29 7.66
C ALA A 121 15.86 -9.32 7.65
N THR A 122 16.28 -9.75 8.83
CA THR A 122 17.31 -10.78 9.05
C THR A 122 16.75 -11.92 9.90
N GLY A 123 17.46 -13.06 9.91
CA GLY A 123 16.99 -14.27 10.58
C GLY A 123 15.79 -14.93 9.91
N VAL A 124 15.44 -14.55 8.67
CA VAL A 124 14.22 -14.99 7.97
C VAL A 124 14.54 -15.84 6.72
N PRO A 125 15.19 -17.01 6.87
CA PRO A 125 15.65 -17.80 5.72
C PRO A 125 14.51 -18.23 4.79
N GLY A 126 13.30 -18.46 5.34
CA GLY A 126 12.12 -18.79 4.56
C GLY A 126 11.65 -17.67 3.63
N ALA A 127 11.98 -16.40 3.92
CA ALA A 127 11.59 -15.26 3.11
C ALA A 127 12.36 -15.16 1.78
N ALA A 128 13.50 -15.86 1.66
CA ALA A 128 14.22 -16.01 0.40
C ALA A 128 13.59 -17.04 -0.56
N GLY A 129 12.59 -17.80 -0.11
CA GLY A 129 11.86 -18.78 -0.92
C GLY A 129 11.10 -18.14 -2.08
N PRO A 130 10.97 -18.81 -3.24
CA PRO A 130 10.46 -18.21 -4.48
C PRO A 130 9.04 -17.64 -4.35
N ALA A 131 8.13 -18.37 -3.70
CA ALA A 131 6.74 -17.91 -3.53
C ALA A 131 6.63 -16.66 -2.64
N VAL A 132 7.43 -16.59 -1.58
CA VAL A 132 7.46 -15.42 -0.68
C VAL A 132 8.07 -14.23 -1.41
N ARG A 133 9.17 -14.43 -2.13
CA ARG A 133 9.79 -13.36 -2.93
C ARG A 133 8.85 -12.82 -4.00
N GLU A 134 8.13 -13.68 -4.72
CA GLU A 134 7.18 -13.25 -5.74
C GLU A 134 6.07 -12.38 -5.14
N ARG A 135 5.52 -12.80 -4.00
CA ARG A 135 4.52 -12.02 -3.26
C ARG A 135 5.06 -10.67 -2.80
N LEU A 136 6.25 -10.64 -2.22
CA LEU A 136 6.91 -9.41 -1.77
C LEU A 136 7.25 -8.50 -2.96
N ALA A 137 7.76 -9.07 -4.06
CA ALA A 137 8.11 -8.35 -5.28
C ALA A 137 6.87 -7.70 -5.91
N ALA A 138 5.77 -8.44 -6.06
CA ALA A 138 4.52 -7.90 -6.57
C ALA A 138 4.02 -6.72 -5.74
N ARG A 139 4.11 -6.83 -4.41
CA ARG A 139 3.69 -5.77 -3.47
C ARG A 139 4.53 -4.50 -3.60
N VAL A 140 5.86 -4.61 -3.63
CA VAL A 140 6.72 -3.42 -3.73
C VAL A 140 6.71 -2.81 -5.13
N THR A 141 6.63 -3.63 -6.18
CA THR A 141 6.60 -3.15 -7.57
C THR A 141 5.33 -2.34 -7.86
N ALA A 142 4.21 -2.66 -7.22
CA ALA A 142 2.98 -1.88 -7.31
C ALA A 142 3.13 -0.41 -6.82
N LEU A 143 4.20 -0.12 -6.09
CA LEU A 143 4.54 1.20 -5.56
C LEU A 143 5.88 1.71 -6.11
N ASP A 144 6.34 1.21 -7.27
CA ASP A 144 7.64 1.53 -7.86
C ASP A 144 8.84 1.20 -6.94
N GLY A 145 8.62 0.29 -5.99
CA GLY A 145 9.61 -0.20 -5.06
C GLY A 145 10.44 -1.36 -5.60
N THR A 146 11.44 -1.77 -4.83
CA THR A 146 12.35 -2.87 -5.20
C THR A 146 12.54 -3.85 -4.05
N LEU A 147 12.81 -5.12 -4.41
CA LEU A 147 13.11 -6.20 -3.49
C LEU A 147 14.50 -6.74 -3.83
N THR A 148 15.35 -6.88 -2.82
CA THR A 148 16.61 -7.60 -2.90
C THR A 148 16.70 -8.64 -1.80
N THR A 149 17.30 -9.78 -2.11
CA THR A 149 17.57 -10.84 -1.14
C THR A 149 19.08 -11.02 -1.02
N GLY A 150 19.58 -10.95 0.20
CA GLY A 150 20.99 -11.10 0.53
C GLY A 150 21.34 -12.48 1.07
N PRO A 151 22.62 -12.67 1.46
CA PRO A 151 23.07 -13.89 2.11
C PRO A 151 22.31 -14.15 3.42
N ALA A 152 22.31 -15.42 3.85
CA ALA A 152 21.61 -15.92 5.04
C ALA A 152 20.11 -15.60 5.08
N GLY A 153 19.48 -15.41 3.91
CA GLY A 153 18.05 -15.13 3.83
C GLY A 153 17.67 -13.71 4.23
N THR A 154 18.62 -12.78 4.25
CA THR A 154 18.33 -11.37 4.47
C THR A 154 17.40 -10.86 3.36
N VAL A 155 16.34 -10.15 3.72
CA VAL A 155 15.43 -9.52 2.76
C VAL A 155 15.48 -8.01 2.93
N ARG A 156 15.64 -7.28 1.83
CA ARG A 156 15.61 -5.82 1.83
C ARG A 156 14.60 -5.32 0.81
N LEU A 157 13.64 -4.53 1.27
CA LEU A 157 12.62 -3.88 0.46
C LEU A 157 12.86 -2.38 0.47
N ARG A 158 12.62 -1.72 -0.66
CA ARG A 158 12.68 -0.26 -0.80
C ARG A 158 11.38 0.24 -1.39
N LEU A 159 10.78 1.24 -0.75
CA LEU A 159 9.51 1.84 -1.14
C LEU A 159 9.71 3.36 -1.22
N PRO A 160 9.43 4.01 -2.36
CA PRO A 160 9.50 5.45 -2.47
C PRO A 160 8.39 6.10 -1.63
N LEU A 161 8.74 7.13 -0.85
CA LEU A 161 7.82 7.90 0.01
C LEU A 161 7.10 9.00 -0.77
N ALA A 162 7.68 9.46 -1.88
CA ALA A 162 6.96 10.24 -2.87
C ALA A 162 6.49 9.27 -3.95
N PRO A 163 5.21 9.29 -4.36
CA PRO A 163 4.81 8.58 -5.57
C PRO A 163 5.71 9.09 -6.69
N GLY A 164 6.40 8.16 -7.36
CA GLY A 164 7.06 8.50 -8.62
C GLY A 164 5.99 9.10 -9.51
N ALA A 165 6.18 10.36 -9.93
CA ALA A 165 5.38 10.95 -10.98
C ALA A 165 5.63 10.11 -12.23
N THR A 166 4.86 9.04 -12.39
CA THR A 166 4.80 8.29 -13.63
C THR A 166 4.26 9.25 -14.66
N ALA A 167 5.11 9.58 -15.62
CA ALA A 167 4.88 10.54 -16.68
C ALA A 167 3.58 10.21 -17.43
N GLY A 168 2.52 10.90 -17.06
CA GLY A 168 1.32 11.11 -17.85
C GLY A 168 1.10 12.61 -17.96
N THR A 169 1.92 13.28 -18.78
CA THR A 169 1.61 14.65 -19.24
C THR A 169 0.27 14.60 -19.96
N VAL A 170 -0.80 14.92 -19.25
CA VAL A 170 -2.04 15.36 -19.88
C VAL A 170 -1.88 16.87 -20.10
N PRO A 171 -1.95 17.37 -21.33
CA PRO A 171 -1.71 18.77 -21.62
C PRO A 171 -2.80 19.62 -20.95
N GLU A 172 -2.36 20.66 -20.26
CA GLU A 172 -3.16 21.76 -19.74
C GLU A 172 -3.85 22.48 -20.91
N GLY A 173 -5.06 22.04 -21.21
CA GLY A 173 -5.94 22.61 -22.22
C GLY A 173 -6.92 23.60 -21.59
N ALA A 174 -6.51 24.86 -21.57
CA ALA A 174 -7.32 26.08 -21.63
C ALA A 174 -8.84 25.93 -21.46
N HIS A 175 -9.41 26.46 -20.38
CA HIS A 175 -10.72 27.13 -20.40
C HIS A 175 -10.60 28.46 -19.66
N GLY A 176 -10.51 29.54 -20.45
CA GLY A 176 -10.47 30.91 -19.97
C GLY A 176 -11.86 31.49 -19.74
N GLY A 177 -12.00 32.17 -18.60
CA GLY A 177 -12.80 33.39 -18.37
C GLY A 177 -14.34 33.29 -18.34
N PRO A 178 -15.04 34.33 -17.85
CA PRO A 178 -14.54 35.68 -17.55
C PRO A 178 -14.82 36.21 -16.12
N ALA A 179 -14.07 37.25 -15.76
CA ALA A 179 -14.27 38.12 -14.60
C ALA A 179 -15.58 38.93 -14.67
N PRO A 180 -16.10 39.42 -13.53
CA PRO A 180 -16.87 40.66 -13.49
C PRO A 180 -16.01 41.83 -13.02
N ARG A 181 -16.18 42.95 -13.72
CA ARG A 181 -15.52 44.24 -13.56
C ARG A 181 -16.25 45.13 -12.54
N ASP A 182 -15.44 45.90 -11.82
CA ASP A 182 -15.61 47.23 -11.23
C ASP A 182 -16.91 47.66 -10.52
N ALA A 183 -16.71 47.93 -9.23
CA ALA A 183 -17.05 49.08 -8.36
C ALA A 183 -18.04 50.17 -8.83
N PRO A 184 -18.62 50.91 -7.87
CA PRO A 184 -17.98 52.20 -7.55
C PRO A 184 -17.94 52.58 -6.05
N ASP A 185 -16.80 53.18 -5.71
CA ASP A 185 -16.58 54.46 -5.03
C ASP A 185 -17.37 54.84 -3.76
N GLY A 186 -16.62 55.11 -2.68
CA GLY A 186 -17.09 55.63 -1.40
C GLY A 186 -15.92 55.89 -0.42
N LEU A 187 -15.42 57.12 -0.44
CA LEU A 187 -14.29 57.72 0.30
C LEU A 187 -14.34 57.54 1.85
N PRO A 188 -13.20 57.53 2.59
CA PRO A 188 -13.11 57.26 4.04
C PRO A 188 -13.30 58.52 4.92
N PRO A 189 -13.34 58.37 6.26
CA PRO A 189 -12.21 58.90 7.04
C PRO A 189 -11.81 58.11 8.31
N ASP A 190 -10.49 58.00 8.48
CA ASP A 190 -9.65 58.28 9.65
C ASP A 190 -10.27 58.26 11.07
N VAL A 191 -9.80 57.37 11.96
CA VAL A 191 -9.46 57.68 13.37
C VAL A 191 -8.36 56.73 13.90
N THR A 192 -7.27 57.34 14.35
CA THR A 192 -6.09 56.90 15.14
C THR A 192 -6.29 55.83 16.22
N PRO A 193 -5.26 55.00 16.54
CA PRO A 193 -5.29 54.05 17.65
C PRO A 193 -5.00 54.73 19.00
N ALA A 194 -5.80 54.41 20.03
CA ALA A 194 -5.49 54.74 21.42
C ALA A 194 -4.93 53.51 22.13
N ALA A 195 -3.75 53.69 22.72
CA ALA A 195 -3.11 52.80 23.65
C ALA A 195 -3.87 52.76 24.99
N GLU A 196 -3.99 51.58 25.60
CA GLU A 196 -4.04 51.47 27.05
C GLU A 196 -3.04 50.41 27.50
N GLN A 197 -1.98 50.92 28.13
CA GLN A 197 -1.05 50.19 28.96
C GLN A 197 -1.76 49.95 30.31
N GLY A 198 -1.98 48.67 30.64
CA GLY A 198 -2.30 48.25 32.01
C GLY A 198 -1.01 47.97 32.75
N ASP A 199 -0.57 48.97 33.50
CA ASP A 199 0.45 48.88 34.55
C ASP A 199 -0.17 48.21 35.78
N GLU A 200 0.39 47.10 36.27
CA GLU A 200 0.17 46.68 37.66
C GLU A 200 1.42 45.94 38.18
N GLU A 201 2.47 46.75 38.39
CA GLU A 201 3.49 46.43 39.37
C GLU A 201 2.89 46.59 40.79
N LYS A 202 3.26 45.68 41.70
CA LYS A 202 3.75 45.99 43.06
C LYS A 202 2.91 45.46 44.24
N ARG A 203 3.42 44.34 44.77
CA ARG A 203 3.76 44.07 46.19
C ARG A 203 2.64 44.09 47.26
N GLU A 204 2.48 42.95 47.90
CA GLU A 204 2.47 42.73 49.37
C GLU A 204 2.60 41.20 49.56
N ARG A 205 3.62 40.60 50.18
CA ARG A 205 4.11 40.68 51.57
C ARG A 205 3.03 40.61 52.63
#